data_AF-A0A5N5URY8-F1
#
_entry.id   AF-A0A5N5URY8-F1
#
_cell.length_a   1.000
_cell.length_b   1.000
_cell.length_c   1.000
_cell.angle_alpha   90.00
_cell.angle_beta   90.00
_cell.angle_gamma   90.00
#
_symmetry.space_group_name_H-M   'P 1'
#
loop_
_entity.id
_entity.type
_entity.pdbx_description
1 polymer ?
#
loop_
_entity_poly.entity_id
_entity_poly.type
_entity_poly.pdbx_seq_one_letter_code
_entity_poly.pdbx_strand_id
1 'polypeptide(L)' 'WRFDSLREARVIIEDWRIDYNANRPHSAHGELTPTEFALQWATTHQPQVA' A
#
# COMPACT_ATOMS: atom_id res chain seq x y z
N TRP A 1 4.39 17.41 -16.43
CA TRP A 1 5.33 16.36 -16.04
C TRP A 1 5.34 15.32 -17.14
N ARG A 2 6.52 14.95 -17.63
CA ARG A 2 6.72 13.96 -18.70
C ARG A 2 7.87 13.04 -18.28
N PHE A 3 7.74 11.75 -18.53
CA PHE A 3 8.84 10.80 -18.38
C PHE A 3 9.63 10.71 -19.69
N ASP A 4 10.93 10.57 -19.60
CA ASP A 4 11.85 10.40 -20.72
C ASP A 4 11.85 8.96 -21.25
N SER A 5 11.40 7.99 -20.44
CA SER A 5 11.22 6.61 -20.88
C SER A 5 10.17 5.83 -20.07
N LEU A 6 9.70 4.72 -20.63
CA LEU A 6 8.87 3.76 -19.88
C LEU A 6 9.61 3.13 -18.69
N ARG A 7 10.95 3.04 -18.76
CA ARG A 7 11.76 2.51 -17.65
C ARG A 7 11.72 3.48 -16.47
N GLU A 8 11.95 4.75 -16.72
CA GLU A 8 11.90 5.79 -15.70
C GLU A 8 10.51 5.83 -15.03
N ALA A 9 9.44 5.86 -15.84
CA ALA A 9 8.08 5.85 -15.34
C ALA A 9 7.82 4.66 -14.39
N ARG A 10 8.28 3.45 -14.76
CA ARG A 10 8.14 2.26 -13.93
C ARG A 10 8.87 2.38 -12.60
N VAL A 11 10.10 2.90 -12.60
CA VAL A 11 10.89 3.05 -11.37
C VAL A 11 10.20 4.03 -10.42
N ILE A 12 9.80 5.20 -10.93
CA ILE A 12 9.17 6.24 -10.10
C ILE A 12 7.83 5.75 -9.54
N ILE A 13 6.99 5.14 -10.38
CA ILE A 13 5.68 4.64 -9.94
C ILE A 13 5.84 3.53 -8.90
N GLU A 14 6.81 2.63 -9.08
CA GLU A 14 7.02 1.52 -8.15
C GLU A 14 7.53 2.00 -6.79
N ASP A 15 8.46 2.95 -6.79
CA ASP A 15 8.94 3.60 -5.56
C ASP A 15 7.77 4.28 -4.82
N TRP A 16 6.93 5.02 -5.55
CA TRP A 16 5.75 5.66 -4.98
C TRP A 16 4.73 4.64 -4.45
N ARG A 17 4.51 3.52 -5.15
CA ARG A 17 3.60 2.45 -4.72
C ARG A 17 4.06 1.83 -3.41
N ILE A 18 5.37 1.58 -3.28
CA ILE A 18 5.96 1.03 -2.05
C ILE A 18 5.79 2.03 -0.91
N ASP A 19 6.19 3.30 -1.09
CA ASP A 19 6.08 4.33 -0.06
C ASP A 19 4.64 4.56 0.39
N TYR A 20 3.71 4.67 -0.56
CA TYR A 20 2.29 4.87 -0.27
C TYR A 20 1.71 3.71 0.55
N ASN A 21 2.00 2.47 0.16
CA ASN A 21 1.45 1.31 0.83
C ASN A 21 2.09 1.04 2.21
N ALA A 22 3.36 1.42 2.40
CA ALA A 22 4.14 1.04 3.58
C ALA A 22 4.29 2.16 4.62
N ASN A 23 4.29 3.43 4.21
CA ASN A 23 4.72 4.53 5.08
C ASN A 23 3.70 5.64 5.26
N ARG A 24 2.60 5.66 4.49
CA ARG A 24 1.62 6.76 4.51
C ARG A 24 0.32 6.36 5.19
N PRO A 25 0.04 6.86 6.41
CA PRO A 25 -1.25 6.74 7.05
C PRO A 25 -2.38 7.38 6.24
N HIS A 26 -3.57 6.78 6.29
CA HIS A 26 -4.77 7.31 5.66
C HIS A 26 -5.93 7.36 6.64
N SER A 27 -6.63 8.48 6.69
CA SER A 27 -7.79 8.68 7.57
C SER A 27 -8.93 7.70 7.27
N ALA A 28 -9.10 7.31 6.00
CA ALA A 28 -10.07 6.27 5.60
C ALA A 28 -9.78 4.88 6.20
N HIS A 29 -8.53 4.63 6.60
CA HIS A 29 -8.09 3.41 7.29
C HIS A 29 -7.91 3.62 8.80
N GLY A 30 -8.37 4.76 9.35
CA GLY A 30 -8.19 5.08 10.76
C GLY A 30 -6.75 5.44 11.12
N GLU A 31 -6.06 6.19 10.26
CA GLU A 31 -4.64 6.56 10.40
C GLU A 31 -3.67 5.37 10.30
N LEU A 32 -4.08 4.31 9.59
CA LEU A 32 -3.22 3.20 9.21
C LEU A 32 -2.73 3.34 7.78
N THR A 33 -1.56 2.78 7.51
CA THR A 33 -1.11 2.54 6.14
C THR A 33 -1.97 1.46 5.48
N PRO A 34 -2.06 1.42 4.14
CA PRO A 34 -2.75 0.34 3.43
C PRO A 34 -2.28 -1.07 3.84
N THR A 35 -0.98 -1.23 4.07
CA THR A 35 -0.41 -2.53 4.49
C THR A 35 -0.89 -2.93 5.89
N GLU A 36 -0.85 -2.02 6.85
CA GLU A 36 -1.33 -2.28 8.22
C GLU A 36 -2.83 -2.58 8.24
N PHE A 37 -3.62 -1.83 7.48
CA PHE A 37 -5.05 -2.08 7.34
C PHE A 37 -5.33 -3.49 6.78
N ALA A 38 -4.62 -3.89 5.71
CA ALA A 38 -4.78 -5.22 5.14
C ALA A 38 -4.39 -6.34 6.12
N LEU A 39 -3.33 -6.15 6.91
CA LEU A 39 -2.91 -7.09 7.95
C LEU A 39 -3.95 -7.22 9.07
N GLN A 40 -4.49 -6.11 9.55
CA GLN A 40 -5.55 -6.11 10.55
C GLN A 40 -6.82 -6.78 10.03
N TRP A 41 -7.19 -6.50 8.78
CA TRP A 41 -8.34 -7.11 8.13
C TRP A 41 -8.17 -8.64 8.03
N ALA A 42 -7.01 -9.11 7.58
CA ALA A 42 -6.71 -10.53 7.47
C ALA A 42 -6.73 -11.25 8.83
N THR A 43 -6.26 -10.58 9.89
CA THR A 43 -6.30 -11.11 11.26
C THR A 43 -7.73 -11.21 11.79
N THR A 44 -8.55 -10.20 11.53
CA THR A 44 -9.95 -10.15 12.01
C THR A 44 -10.86 -11.12 11.28
N HIS A 45 -10.61 -11.34 9.98
CA HIS A 45 -11.46 -12.16 9.11
C HIS A 45 -10.84 -13.51 8.80
N GLN A 46 -9.83 -13.93 9.57
CA GLN A 46 -9.29 -15.27 9.44
C GLN A 46 -10.41 -16.27 9.78
N PRO A 47 -10.73 -17.22 8.87
CA PRO A 47 -11.70 -18.24 9.19
C PRO A 47 -11.15 -19.06 10.37
N GLN A 48 -11.94 -19.19 11.45
CA GLN A 48 -11.65 -20.17 12.48
C GLN A 48 -11.63 -21.54 11.81
N VAL A 49 -10.43 -22.09 11.64
CA VAL A 49 -10.25 -23.49 11.29
C VAL A 49 -10.75 -24.29 12.48
N ALA A 50 -11.89 -24.96 12.29
CA ALA A 50 -12.46 -25.92 13.24
C ALA A 50 -11.65 -27.22 13.26
#